data_AF-A0A978VF47-F1
#
_entry.id   AF-A0A978VF47-F1
#
_cell.length_a   1.000
_cell.length_b   1.000
_cell.length_c   1.000
_cell.angle_alpha   90.00
_cell.angle_beta   90.00
_cell.angle_gamma   90.00
#
_symmetry.space_group_name_H-M   'P 1'
#
loop_
_entity.id
_entity.type
_entity.pdbx_description
1 polymer ?
#
loop_
_entity_poly.entity_id
_entity_poly.type
_entity_poly.pdbx_seq_one_letter_code
_entity_poly.pdbx_strand_id
1 'polypeptide(L)'
;MMPPKLETTNYLLAHFNDHLKVATILGYSGTKRDIELIDVLKTAPALEKIVVHTSKYYKIHKSFKDLEEEKNFRAHAMEKLKPKIPANIEFVCL
;
A
#
# COMPACT_ATOMS: atom_id res chain seq x y z
N MET A 1 20.52 16.00 33.14
CA MET A 1 19.55 16.40 32.10
C MET A 1 19.35 15.23 31.16
N MET A 2 18.14 14.66 31.11
CA MET A 2 17.80 13.66 30.08
C MET A 2 17.52 14.41 28.76
N PRO A 3 17.98 13.90 27.61
CA PRO A 3 17.67 14.50 26.32
C PRO A 3 16.16 14.42 26.05
N PRO A 4 15.59 15.40 25.32
CA PRO A 4 14.18 15.39 24.97
C PRO A 4 13.85 14.14 24.16
N LYS A 5 12.75 13.47 24.50
CA LYS A 5 12.17 12.40 23.69
C LYS A 5 11.87 12.98 22.32
N LEU A 6 12.50 12.45 21.27
CA LEU A 6 12.07 12.70 19.90
C LEU A 6 10.67 12.10 19.74
N GLU A 7 9.66 12.95 19.85
CA GLU A 7 8.38 12.67 19.22
C GLU A 7 8.61 12.75 17.72
N THR A 8 8.65 11.59 17.06
CA THR A 8 8.65 11.46 15.60
C THR A 8 7.28 11.88 15.06
N THR A 9 7.02 13.19 15.09
CA THR A 9 5.94 13.82 14.35
C THR A 9 6.41 13.91 12.90
N ASN A 10 6.23 12.81 12.16
CA ASN A 10 6.54 12.77 10.73
C ASN A 10 5.55 13.66 9.99
N TYR A 11 5.99 14.86 9.63
CA TYR A 11 5.31 15.70 8.63
C TYR A 11 5.28 14.94 7.31
N LEU A 12 4.12 14.41 6.91
CA LEU A 12 3.89 13.85 5.57
C LEU A 12 3.72 15.00 4.58
N LEU A 13 4.83 15.59 4.17
CA LEU A 13 4.89 16.45 2.99
C LEU A 13 4.80 15.56 1.74
N ALA A 14 3.57 15.27 1.31
CA ALA A 14 3.32 14.70 -0.01
C ALA A 14 3.54 15.79 -1.06
N HIS A 15 4.79 16.00 -1.47
CA HIS A 15 5.07 16.55 -2.79
C HIS A 15 4.61 15.48 -3.79
N PHE A 16 3.42 15.63 -4.35
CA PHE A 16 3.01 14.85 -5.51
C PHE A 16 3.95 15.25 -6.65
N ASN A 17 5.04 14.49 -6.81
CA ASN A 17 5.91 14.59 -7.98
C ASN A 17 5.02 14.48 -9.22
N ASP A 18 5.09 15.44 -10.14
CA ASP A 18 4.45 15.40 -11.48
C ASP A 18 4.91 14.21 -12.35
N HIS A 19 5.69 13.30 -11.77
CA HIS A 19 6.36 12.18 -12.39
C HIS A 19 6.07 10.83 -11.71
N LEU A 20 5.28 10.80 -10.63
CA LEU A 20 5.00 9.55 -9.91
C LEU A 20 3.97 8.69 -10.66
N LYS A 21 4.43 8.01 -11.72
CA LYS A 21 3.62 7.14 -12.58
C LYS A 21 3.26 5.79 -11.94
N VAL A 22 4.11 5.27 -11.07
CA VAL A 22 3.91 3.96 -10.45
C VAL A 22 4.12 4.04 -8.94
N ALA A 23 3.18 3.51 -8.17
CA ALA A 23 3.28 3.38 -6.73
C ALA A 23 3.27 1.89 -6.34
N THR A 24 4.29 1.46 -5.58
CA THR A 24 4.39 0.09 -5.07
C THR A 24 4.20 0.10 -3.56
N ILE A 25 3.14 -0.55 -3.08
CA ILE A 25 2.86 -0.77 -1.67
C ILE A 25 3.37 -2.15 -1.30
N LEU A 26 4.27 -2.17 -0.32
CA LEU A 26 4.79 -3.41 0.22
C LEU A 26 4.19 -3.66 1.59
N GLY A 27 3.89 -4.92 1.87
CA GLY A 27 3.48 -5.32 3.20
C GLY A 27 1.97 -5.21 3.47
N TYR A 28 1.14 -5.12 2.44
CA TYR A 28 -0.30 -4.94 2.58
C TYR A 28 -0.95 -6.02 3.46
N SER A 29 -1.69 -5.59 4.46
CA SER A 29 -2.38 -6.46 5.41
C SER A 29 -3.87 -6.12 5.56
N GLY A 30 -4.39 -5.21 4.73
CA GLY A 30 -5.79 -4.80 4.76
C GLY A 30 -6.11 -3.86 5.93
N THR A 31 -5.10 -3.25 6.55
CA THR A 31 -5.33 -2.32 7.66
C THR A 31 -5.99 -1.04 7.16
N LYS A 32 -6.61 -0.28 8.09
CA LYS A 32 -7.18 1.03 7.78
C LYS A 32 -6.15 1.97 7.13
N ARG A 33 -4.89 1.91 7.58
CA ARG A 33 -3.78 2.71 7.04
C ARG A 33 -3.47 2.35 5.59
N ASP A 34 -3.51 1.06 5.23
CA ASP A 34 -3.30 0.62 3.85
C ASP A 34 -4.38 1.19 2.91
N ILE A 35 -5.63 1.24 3.39
CA ILE A 35 -6.75 1.79 2.62
C ILE A 35 -6.60 3.31 2.47
N GLU A 36 -6.31 4.02 3.56
CA GLU A 36 -6.10 5.47 3.54
C GLU A 36 -4.95 5.87 2.60
N LEU A 37 -3.85 5.10 2.59
CA LEU A 37 -2.72 5.33 1.68
C LEU A 37 -3.15 5.21 0.21
N ILE A 38 -3.94 4.18 -0.14
CA ILE A 38 -4.46 4.00 -1.49
C ILE A 38 -5.39 5.16 -1.88
N ASP A 39 -6.24 5.61 -0.97
CA ASP A 39 -7.16 6.72 -1.21
C ASP A 39 -6.42 8.04 -1.48
N VAL A 40 -5.24 8.24 -0.90
CA VAL A 40 -4.35 9.37 -1.21
C VAL A 40 -3.61 9.16 -2.54
N LEU A 41 -3.08 7.97 -2.79
CA LEU A 41 -2.29 7.72 -4.01
C LEU A 41 -3.13 7.86 -5.28
N LYS A 42 -4.37 7.37 -5.29
CA LYS A 42 -5.23 7.38 -6.48
C LYS A 42 -5.64 8.79 -6.95
N THR A 43 -5.40 9.84 -6.16
CA THR A 43 -5.67 11.23 -6.54
C THR A 43 -4.46 11.92 -7.19
N ALA A 44 -3.30 11.25 -7.21
CA ALA A 44 -2.10 11.75 -7.87
C ALA A 44 -2.33 11.91 -9.38
N PRO A 45 -2.10 13.10 -9.96
CA PRO A 45 -2.45 13.38 -11.35
C PRO A 45 -1.64 12.59 -12.37
N ALA A 46 -0.38 12.28 -12.06
CA ALA A 46 0.53 11.56 -12.95
C ALA A 46 0.53 10.03 -12.73
N LEU A 47 -0.27 9.51 -11.80
CA LEU A 47 -0.24 8.09 -11.43
C LEU A 47 -0.98 7.25 -12.47
N GLU A 48 -0.29 6.23 -12.96
CA GLU A 48 -0.76 5.30 -13.99
C GLU A 48 -0.93 3.89 -13.43
N LYS A 49 -0.22 3.54 -12.34
CA LYS A 49 -0.22 2.18 -11.80
C LYS A 49 -0.02 2.12 -10.28
N ILE A 50 -0.77 1.24 -9.63
CA ILE A 50 -0.60 0.83 -8.23
C ILE A 50 -0.31 -0.67 -8.19
N VAL A 51 0.79 -1.05 -7.54
CA VAL A 51 1.17 -2.45 -7.28
C VAL A 51 1.12 -2.70 -5.78
N VAL A 52 0.44 -3.75 -5.35
CA VAL A 52 0.30 -4.11 -3.95
C VAL A 52 0.89 -5.49 -3.70
N HIS A 53 1.89 -5.57 -2.84
CA HIS A 53 2.44 -6.83 -2.33
C HIS A 53 1.94 -7.10 -0.91
N THR A 54 1.48 -8.31 -0.64
CA THR A 54 0.96 -8.69 0.68
C THR A 54 2.03 -8.72 1.78
N SER A 55 1.62 -8.65 3.05
CA SER A 55 2.47 -8.63 4.26
C SER A 55 3.52 -9.73 4.35
N LYS A 56 3.32 -10.86 3.66
CA LYS A 56 4.24 -11.99 3.64
C LYS A 56 5.18 -12.00 2.43
N TYR A 57 5.17 -10.95 1.62
CA TYR A 57 6.02 -10.84 0.42
C TYR A 57 7.50 -11.08 0.72
N TYR A 58 8.01 -10.58 1.85
CA TYR A 58 9.42 -10.68 2.22
C TYR A 58 9.83 -12.03 2.82
N LYS A 59 8.89 -12.95 3.07
CA LYS A 59 9.21 -14.25 3.65
C LYS A 59 9.76 -15.20 2.60
N ILE A 60 11.05 -15.55 2.73
CA ILE A 60 11.74 -16.54 1.89
C ILE A 60 11.14 -17.94 2.09
N HIS A 61 10.83 -18.30 3.33
CA HIS A 61 10.13 -19.54 3.67
C HIS A 61 8.72 -19.22 4.17
N LYS A 62 7.72 -19.61 3.37
CA LYS A 62 6.31 -19.43 3.70
C LYS A 62 5.74 -20.73 4.22
N SER A 63 5.11 -20.68 5.39
CA SER A 63 4.27 -21.77 5.87
C SER A 63 2.97 -21.84 5.05
N PHE A 64 2.25 -22.97 5.11
CA PHE A 64 0.90 -23.05 4.52
C PHE A 64 -0.03 -21.94 5.04
N LYS A 65 0.05 -21.63 6.33
CA LYS A 65 -0.71 -20.53 6.95
C LYS A 65 -0.36 -19.18 6.34
N ASP A 66 0.93 -18.91 6.07
CA ASP A 66 1.34 -17.67 5.42
C ASP A 66 0.77 -17.56 4.00
N LEU A 67 0.73 -18.66 3.24
CA LEU A 67 0.15 -18.69 1.89
C LEU A 67 -1.37 -18.44 1.90
N GLU A 68 -2.07 -18.99 2.88
CA GLU A 68 -3.51 -18.78 3.06
C GLU A 68 -3.83 -17.34 3.48
N GLU A 69 -3.05 -16.78 4.39
CA GLU A 69 -3.14 -15.35 4.74
C GLU A 69 -2.86 -14.45 3.53
N GLU A 70 -1.86 -14.75 2.70
CA GLU A 70 -1.63 -13.99 1.45
C GLU A 70 -2.85 -14.05 0.53
N LYS A 71 -3.46 -15.22 0.33
CA LYS A 71 -4.68 -15.33 -0.49
C LYS A 71 -5.79 -14.45 0.07
N ASN A 72 -5.99 -14.45 1.38
CA ASN A 72 -7.00 -13.63 2.03
C ASN A 72 -6.72 -12.13 1.85
N PHE A 73 -5.47 -11.69 2.01
CA PHE A 73 -5.09 -10.29 1.78
C PHE A 73 -5.25 -9.88 0.32
N ARG A 74 -4.90 -10.74 -0.64
CA ARG A 74 -5.15 -10.47 -2.06
C ARG A 74 -6.64 -10.33 -2.36
N ALA A 75 -7.45 -11.27 -1.86
CA ALA A 75 -8.90 -11.23 -2.03
C ALA A 75 -9.49 -9.94 -1.46
N HIS A 76 -9.07 -9.56 -0.25
CA HIS A 76 -9.47 -8.31 0.38
C HIS A 76 -9.05 -7.08 -0.44
N ALA A 77 -7.82 -7.04 -0.97
CA ALA A 77 -7.36 -5.95 -1.83
C ALA A 77 -8.22 -5.83 -3.10
N MET A 78 -8.48 -6.95 -3.77
CA MET A 78 -9.29 -6.99 -4.98
C MET A 78 -10.75 -6.61 -4.72
N GLU A 79 -11.33 -7.00 -3.60
CA GLU A 79 -12.71 -6.66 -3.26
C GLU A 79 -12.86 -5.20 -2.80
N LYS A 80 -11.95 -4.71 -1.95
CA LYS A 80 -12.10 -3.41 -1.29
C LYS A 80 -11.43 -2.25 -2.02
N LEU A 81 -10.31 -2.51 -2.68
CA LEU A 81 -9.51 -1.46 -3.32
C LEU A 81 -9.84 -1.33 -4.80
N LYS A 82 -9.82 -2.44 -5.56
CA LYS A 82 -10.00 -2.40 -7.02
C LYS A 82 -11.23 -1.58 -7.47
N PRO A 83 -12.43 -1.68 -6.84
CA PRO A 83 -13.59 -0.90 -7.25
C PRO A 83 -13.46 0.61 -7.00
N LYS A 84 -12.54 1.01 -6.13
CA LYS A 84 -12.28 2.42 -5.76
C LYS A 84 -11.16 3.05 -6.59
N ILE A 85 -10.46 2.25 -7.40
CA ILE A 85 -9.37 2.74 -8.25
C ILE A 85 -9.98 3.30 -9.55
N PRO A 86 -9.64 4.54 -9.94
CA PRO A 86 -10.00 5.10 -11.22
C PRO A 86 -9.60 4.19 -12.39
N ALA A 87 -10.44 4.13 -13.43
CA ALA A 87 -10.23 3.22 -14.56
C ALA A 87 -8.92 3.48 -15.34
N ASN A 88 -8.38 4.70 -15.28
CA ASN A 88 -7.11 5.08 -15.89
C ASN A 88 -5.88 4.64 -15.09
N ILE A 89 -6.06 4.09 -13.88
CA ILE A 89 -4.97 3.59 -13.04
C ILE A 89 -5.02 2.06 -13.06
N GLU A 90 -3.94 1.44 -13.54
CA GLU A 90 -3.77 0.00 -13.44
C GLU A 90 -3.59 -0.39 -11.95
N PHE A 91 -4.32 -1.40 -11.50
CA PHE A 91 -4.18 -1.93 -10.13
C PHE A 91 -3.81 -3.40 -10.21
N VAL A 92 -2.69 -3.75 -9.59
CA VAL A 92 -2.13 -5.09 -9.55
C VAL A 92 -1.91 -5.52 -8.10
N CYS A 93 -2.33 -6.73 -7.76
CA CYS A 93 -2.05 -7.33 -6.45
C CYS A 93 -1.20 -8.60 -6.63
N LEU A 94 0.01 -8.59 -6.06
CA LEU A 94 1.08 -9.58 -6.23
C LEU A 94 1.38 -10.38 -4.96
#